data_AF-X1UCC8-F1
#
_entry.id   AF-X1UCC8-F1
#
_cell.length_a   1.000
_cell.length_b   1.000
_cell.length_c   1.000
_cell.angle_alpha   90.00
_cell.angle_beta   90.00
_cell.angle_gamma   90.00
#
_symmetry.space_group_name_H-M   'P 1'
#
loop_
_entity.id
_entity.type
_entity.pdbx_description
1 polymer ?
#
loop_
_entity_poly.entity_id
_entity_poly.type
_entity_poly.pdbx_seq_one_letter_code
_entity_poly.pdbx_strand_id
1 'polypeptide(L)' 'IILKKGQPREIKAVAMQQGMVTLRQSGLIKIKEGVTSVEEVLRETVKDGEIKNDENNA' A
#
# COMPACT_ATOMS: atom_id res chain seq x y z
N ILE A 1 3.31 -16.25 6.65
CA ILE A 1 3.77 -14.98 7.26
C ILE A 1 3.24 -14.83 8.70
N ILE A 2 1.93 -14.94 8.92
CA ILE A 2 1.31 -14.79 10.26
C ILE A 2 1.83 -15.81 11.28
N LEU A 3 1.82 -17.11 10.96
CA LEU A 3 2.32 -18.17 11.87
C LEU A 3 3.82 -18.04 12.19
N LYS A 4 4.59 -17.38 11.31
CA LYS A 4 6.02 -17.10 11.50
C LYS A 4 6.28 -15.79 12.26
N LYS A 5 5.23 -15.10 12.73
CA LYS A 5 5.31 -13.75 13.33
C LYS A 5 6.01 -12.73 12.43
N GLY A 6 5.70 -12.78 11.12
CA GLY A 6 6.25 -11.83 10.15
C GLY A 6 5.96 -10.38 10.51
N GLN A 7 6.87 -9.48 10.12
CA GLN A 7 6.74 -8.07 10.47
C GLN A 7 5.55 -7.43 9.73
N PRO A 8 4.89 -6.39 10.29
CA PRO A 8 3.78 -5.72 9.63
C PRO A 8 4.11 -5.21 8.21
N ARG A 9 5.36 -4.80 7.97
CA ARG A 9 5.83 -4.35 6.65
C ARG A 9 5.87 -5.50 5.63
N GLU A 10 6.34 -6.67 6.03
CA GLU A 10 6.39 -7.87 5.21
C GLU A 10 4.97 -8.34 4.83
N ILE A 11 4.05 -8.34 5.80
CA ILE A 11 2.64 -8.67 5.57
C ILE A 11 2.04 -7.69 4.55
N LYS A 12 2.25 -6.38 4.74
CA LYS A 12 1.75 -5.34 3.82
C LYS A 12 2.31 -5.54 2.40
N ALA A 13 3.61 -5.79 2.27
CA ALA A 13 4.25 -5.96 0.97
C ALA A 13 3.67 -7.16 0.20
N VAL A 14 3.54 -8.32 0.85
CA VAL A 14 2.97 -9.51 0.21
C VAL A 14 1.48 -9.33 -0.10
N ALA A 15 0.71 -8.68 0.77
CA ALA A 15 -0.69 -8.38 0.49
C ALA A 15 -0.82 -7.46 -0.74
N MET A 16 0.01 -6.43 -0.86
CA MET A 16 0.04 -5.56 -2.04
C MET A 16 0.43 -6.32 -3.32
N GLN A 17 1.42 -7.23 -3.25
CA GLN A 17 1.79 -8.09 -4.38
C GLN A 17 0.64 -9.01 -4.82
N GLN A 18 -0.21 -9.43 -3.88
CA GLN A 18 -1.41 -10.24 -4.16
C GLN A 18 -2.62 -9.42 -4.62
N GLY A 19 -2.47 -8.11 -4.84
CA GLY A 19 -3.52 -7.25 -5.36
C GLY A 19 -4.34 -6.51 -4.30
N MET A 20 -3.90 -6.49 -3.04
CA MET A 20 -4.51 -5.61 -2.04
C MET A 20 -4.34 -4.15 -2.46
N VAL A 21 -5.46 -3.44 -2.59
CA VAL A 21 -5.49 -2.00 -2.81
C VAL A 21 -5.29 -1.30 -1.46
N THR A 22 -4.26 -0.45 -1.37
CA THR A 22 -3.99 0.32 -0.16
C THR A 22 -4.98 1.47 0.01
N LEU A 23 -5.04 2.04 1.21
CA LEU A 23 -5.89 3.20 1.46
C LEU A 23 -5.53 4.39 0.54
N ARG A 24 -4.24 4.65 0.33
CA ARG A 24 -3.76 5.68 -0.61
C ARG A 24 -4.20 5.38 -2.03
N GLN A 25 -4.03 4.15 -2.50
CA GLN A 25 -4.45 3.74 -3.84
C GLN A 25 -5.97 3.86 -4.02
N SER A 26 -6.77 3.46 -3.04
CA SER A 26 -8.22 3.64 -3.08
C SER A 26 -8.61 5.12 -3.17
N GLY A 27 -7.94 6.00 -2.42
CA GLY A 27 -8.11 7.45 -2.54
C GLY A 27 -7.81 7.96 -3.96
N LEU A 28 -6.72 7.51 -4.58
CA LEU A 28 -6.39 7.88 -5.97
C LEU A 28 -7.44 7.40 -6.98
N ILE A 29 -8.01 6.22 -6.78
CA ILE A 29 -9.12 5.71 -7.62
C ILE A 29 -10.33 6.64 -7.48
N LYS A 30 -10.70 7.02 -6.24
CA LYS A 30 -11.82 7.93 -5.99
C LYS A 30 -11.59 9.34 -6.55
N ILE A 31 -10.35 9.82 -6.57
CA ILE A 31 -10.00 11.08 -7.26
C ILE A 31 -10.29 10.97 -8.75
N LYS A 32 -9.87 9.86 -9.38
CA LYS A 32 -10.12 9.60 -10.80
C LYS A 32 -11.62 9.52 -11.12
N GLU A 33 -12.42 9.03 -10.17
CA GLU A 33 -13.89 8.97 -10.27
C GLU A 33 -14.58 10.31 -9.94
N GLY A 34 -13.84 11.33 -9.51
CA GLY A 34 -14.39 12.64 -9.16
C GLY A 34 -15.15 12.68 -7.82
N VAL A 35 -14.91 11.70 -6.93
CA VAL A 35 -15.63 11.57 -5.65
C VAL A 35 -14.97 12.35 -4.51
N THR A 36 -13.65 12.50 -4.54
CA THR A 36 -12.86 13.14 -3.47
C THR A 36 -11.79 14.06 -4.07
N SER A 37 -11.28 15.00 -3.28
CA SER A 37 -10.19 15.88 -3.70
C SER A 37 -8.79 15.27 -3.45
N VAL A 38 -7.78 15.82 -4.13
CA VAL A 38 -6.38 15.44 -3.93
C VAL A 38 -5.93 15.78 -2.51
N GLU A 39 -6.33 16.95 -2.01
CA GLU A 39 -5.98 17.46 -0.69
C GLU A 39 -6.53 16.57 0.43
N GLU A 40 -7.75 16.04 0.26
CA GLU A 40 -8.36 15.11 1.20
C GLU A 40 -7.58 13.80 1.26
N VAL A 41 -7.27 13.20 0.11
CA VAL A 41 -6.48 11.96 0.07
C VAL A 41 -5.09 12.15 0.67
N LEU A 42 -4.43 13.29 0.42
CA LEU A 42 -3.12 13.57 1.01
C LEU A 42 -3.18 13.77 2.54
N ARG A 43 -4.28 14.32 3.06
CA ARG A 43 -4.49 14.52 4.50
C ARG A 43 -4.81 13.23 5.23
N GLU A 44 -5.69 12.41 4.65
CA GLU A 44 -6.28 11.26 5.31
C GLU A 44 -5.51 9.95 5.08
N THR A 45 -4.52 9.95 4.19
CA THR A 45 -3.79 8.72 3.84
C THR A 45 -2.28 8.91 3.86
N VAL A 46 -1.56 7.85 4.24
CA VAL A 46 -0.09 7.83 4.24
C VAL A 46 0.47 7.28 2.92
N LYS A 47 1.68 7.72 2.55
CA LYS A 47 2.40 7.16 1.41
C LYS A 47 2.66 5.67 1.65
N ASP A 48 2.43 4.84 0.64
CA ASP A 48 2.83 3.44 0.73
C ASP A 48 4.35 3.35 0.79
N GLY A 49 4.85 2.50 1.69
CA GLY A 49 6.28 2.25 1.81
C GLY A 49 6.82 1.56 0.56
N GLU A 50 8.09 1.79 0.26
CA GLU A 50 8.78 1.13 -0.85
C GLU A 50 8.79 -0.38 -0.60
N ILE A 51 8.27 -1.14 -1.56
CA ILE A 51 8.54 -2.56 -1.64
C ILE A 51 9.97 -2.67 -2.15
N LYS A 52 10.92 -2.98 -1.27
CA LYS A 52 12.25 -3.38 -1.72
C LYS A 52 12.07 -4.71 -2.44
N ASN A 53 12.32 -4.71 -3.74
CA ASN A 53 12.57 -5.95 -4.46
C ASN A 53 13.94 -6.42 -3.98
N ASP A 54 13.96 -7.36 -3.04
CA ASP A 54 15.17 -8.06 -2.63
C ASP A 54 15.61 -8.98 -3.79
N GLU A 55 16.01 -8.41 -4.94
CA GLU A 55 16.67 -9.13 -6.04
C GLU A 55 18.16 -9.38 -5.76
N ASN A 56 18.68 -8.97 -4.60
CA ASN A 56 20.08 -9.19 -4.20
C ASN A 56 20.19 -9.98 -2.89
N ASN A 57 19.72 -11.22 -2.89
CA ASN A 57 20.24 -12.21 -1.96
C ASN A 57 20.58 -13.49 -2.73
N ALA A 58 21.66 -13.40 -3.51
CA ALA A 58 22.46 -14.53 -3.96
C ALA A 58 23.32 -15.03 -2.80
#